data_AF-A0A913YLI9-F1
#
_entry.id   AF-A0A913YLI9-F1
#
_cell.length_a   1.000
_cell.length_b   1.000
_cell.length_c   1.000
_cell.angle_alpha   90.00
_cell.angle_beta   90.00
_cell.angle_gamma   90.00
#
_symmetry.space_group_name_H-M   'P 1'
#
loop_
_entity.id
_entity.type
_entity.pdbx_description
1 polymer ?
#
loop_
_entity_poly.entity_id
_entity_poly.type
_entity_poly.pdbx_seq_one_letter_code
_entity_poly.pdbx_strand_id
1 'polypeptide(L)'
;MANNETLPEYKNSKENYQSDYSTSEIDRKLLELAVQEKNTKEWRRKFKQMSKELSEKMVDQDTPDKNDEQYNKQSITELQDAAPKDSLITEVRTKLTDFSGSLASRAKHSLSSLYKKWHHLPPDSRKGVLHTLGVISSNIEVFGNADKDPIGAIRGGINIVASISSNFGPKGQLASVALGFVSALLGLFGKGPKPKTLGEVVREQIHDALSEYRDESLAMEKHGFMLSFQLSKAYLDEAADSDGPLTTDEVIMASNKVVLNVNFIGKIAYLIEKLFRNNKVGIARKAIRYCEMYAEVAFYRDIILTQFISMIPRNNKNVRKHLNGMIADREVFRRMTRAVLAKLYVLDYDSRIIPYFDPDVNVITDTFSTKILNLGNDYDRSMAGMHCLMTQGRGGLKDLDWKRAEKSFKPAGNPYTTLVPHNNLNCYWKLVPHAGNTYSIINKFRCGNYDYCGAMLSWSVVDGQAYVDITRGDPVLWEIGGNEWKYIRNKQGCGARGSGWCNYHLRMKIRRIYRRFWGFRYSGSSMRKKIVGQLRPSNGRNYWKIRKARG
;
A
#
# COMPACT_ATOMS: atom_id res chain seq x y z
N MET A 1 52.24 22.35 31.05
CA MET A 1 52.02 20.90 30.93
C MET A 1 50.80 20.70 30.07
N ALA A 2 51.02 20.05 28.93
CA ALA A 2 50.04 19.85 27.87
C ALA A 2 49.00 18.80 28.27
N ASN A 3 47.77 18.95 27.77
CA ASN A 3 47.12 17.93 26.95
C ASN A 3 46.02 18.60 26.12
N ASN A 4 46.31 18.66 24.81
CA ASN A 4 45.42 19.05 23.73
C ASN A 4 44.52 17.86 23.39
N GLU A 5 43.20 18.06 23.38
CA GLU A 5 42.32 17.33 22.47
C GLU A 5 41.38 18.34 21.82
N THR A 6 41.85 18.81 20.67
CA THR A 6 41.16 19.70 19.74
C THR A 6 40.09 18.90 19.00
N LEU A 7 38.86 19.40 19.02
CA LEU A 7 37.77 19.00 18.13
C LEU A 7 38.26 19.05 16.66
N PRO A 8 38.00 18.02 15.83
CA PRO A 8 38.35 18.11 14.43
C PRO A 8 37.43 19.09 13.72
N GLU A 9 38.07 20.08 13.09
CA GLU A 9 37.51 21.07 12.18
C GLU A 9 36.71 20.39 11.05
N TYR A 10 35.47 20.84 10.86
CA TYR A 10 34.67 20.55 9.67
C TYR A 10 35.36 21.19 8.45
N LYS A 11 36.16 20.39 7.74
CA LYS A 11 36.65 20.75 6.40
C LYS A 11 35.48 20.73 5.42
N ASN A 12 35.28 21.86 4.76
CA ASN A 12 34.45 22.01 3.57
C ASN A 12 34.91 21.04 2.47
N SER A 13 34.22 19.92 2.28
CA SER A 13 34.25 19.16 1.03
C SER A 13 33.04 19.54 0.17
N LYS A 14 33.31 20.23 -0.93
CA LYS A 14 32.46 20.21 -2.12
C LYS A 14 32.52 18.79 -2.66
N GLU A 15 31.60 17.93 -2.26
CA GLU A 15 31.41 16.64 -2.92
C GLU A 15 29.93 16.42 -3.22
N ASN A 16 29.70 15.98 -4.45
CA ASN A 16 28.42 15.73 -5.07
C ASN A 16 27.51 14.90 -4.16
N TYR A 17 26.40 15.50 -3.72
CA TYR A 17 25.22 14.76 -3.28
C TYR A 17 24.60 14.07 -4.50
N GLN A 18 25.19 12.95 -4.92
CA GLN A 18 24.49 11.95 -5.70
C GLN A 18 23.47 11.28 -4.77
N SER A 19 22.20 11.52 -5.07
CA SER A 19 21.06 10.86 -4.44
C SER A 19 21.19 9.35 -4.60
N ASP A 20 21.40 8.65 -3.49
CA ASP A 20 21.56 7.19 -3.44
C ASP A 20 20.22 6.43 -3.53
N TYR A 21 19.32 6.88 -4.42
CA TYR A 21 18.20 6.10 -4.92
C TYR A 21 18.50 5.70 -6.36
N SER A 22 19.51 4.85 -6.50
CA SER A 22 19.77 4.09 -7.72
C SER A 22 18.60 3.13 -7.96
N THR A 23 17.58 3.59 -8.69
CA THR A 23 16.78 2.68 -9.53
C THR A 23 17.77 1.88 -10.37
N SER A 24 17.84 0.57 -10.16
CA SER A 24 18.71 -0.28 -10.98
C SER A 24 18.38 -0.04 -12.46
N GLU A 25 19.36 -0.16 -13.36
CA GLU A 25 19.13 0.02 -14.80
C GLU A 25 17.96 -0.87 -15.31
N ILE A 26 17.75 -2.01 -14.64
CA ILE A 26 16.62 -2.91 -14.84
C ILE A 26 15.31 -2.25 -14.42
N ASP A 27 15.23 -1.62 -13.26
CA ASP A 27 14.02 -0.91 -12.80
C ASP A 27 13.67 0.26 -13.73
N ARG A 28 14.67 0.97 -14.26
CA ARG A 28 14.45 2.03 -15.25
C ARG A 28 13.89 1.45 -16.57
N LYS A 29 14.50 0.39 -17.10
CA LYS A 29 14.02 -0.32 -18.30
C LYS A 29 12.63 -0.93 -18.10
N LEU A 30 12.32 -1.42 -16.90
CA LEU A 30 10.99 -1.92 -16.53
C LEU A 30 9.96 -0.81 -16.46
N LEU A 31 10.33 0.36 -15.95
CA LEU A 31 9.48 1.55 -15.96
C LEU A 31 9.19 1.95 -17.41
N GLU A 32 10.23 2.11 -18.25
CA GLU A 32 10.13 2.39 -19.69
C GLU A 32 9.24 1.37 -20.43
N LEU A 33 9.32 0.09 -20.05
CA LEU A 33 8.45 -0.96 -20.57
C LEU A 33 7.01 -0.84 -20.11
N ALA A 34 6.77 -0.53 -18.84
CA ALA A 34 5.41 -0.28 -18.34
C ALA A 34 4.76 0.96 -19.00
N VAL A 35 5.58 1.93 -19.43
CA VAL A 35 5.14 3.16 -20.13
C VAL A 35 4.75 2.92 -21.61
N GLN A 36 5.34 1.93 -22.29
CA GLN A 36 5.13 1.70 -23.72
C GLN A 36 3.67 1.26 -23.99
N GLU A 37 2.83 2.27 -24.27
CA GLU A 37 1.36 2.36 -24.18
C GLU A 37 0.52 1.31 -24.93
N LYS A 38 1.11 0.41 -25.71
CA LYS A 38 0.37 -0.65 -26.38
C LYS A 38 1.19 -1.91 -26.31
N ASN A 39 0.48 -3.01 -26.13
CA ASN A 39 0.92 -4.37 -26.35
C ASN A 39 1.44 -4.59 -27.79
N THR A 40 2.55 -3.93 -28.12
CA THR A 40 3.30 -4.19 -29.32
C THR A 40 3.90 -5.58 -29.15
N LYS A 41 4.09 -6.29 -30.26
CA LYS A 41 4.90 -7.52 -30.26
C LYS A 41 6.24 -7.30 -29.55
N GLU A 42 6.75 -6.07 -29.59
CA GLU A 42 7.97 -5.63 -28.93
C GLU A 42 7.90 -5.63 -27.40
N TRP A 43 6.82 -5.12 -26.77
CA TRP A 43 6.66 -5.19 -25.32
C TRP A 43 6.66 -6.63 -24.82
N ARG A 44 5.86 -7.51 -25.46
CA ARG A 44 5.81 -8.94 -25.10
C ARG A 44 7.18 -9.61 -25.31
N ARG A 45 7.88 -9.25 -26.38
CA ARG A 45 9.22 -9.77 -26.67
C ARG A 45 10.21 -9.35 -25.59
N LYS A 46 10.24 -8.08 -25.20
CA LYS A 46 11.15 -7.55 -24.17
C LYS A 46 10.84 -8.13 -22.78
N PHE A 47 9.57 -8.23 -22.41
CA PHE A 47 9.16 -8.88 -21.16
C PHE A 47 9.56 -10.37 -21.12
N LYS A 48 9.28 -11.12 -22.20
CA LYS A 48 9.75 -12.52 -22.34
C LYS A 48 11.27 -12.62 -22.29
N GLN A 49 11.99 -11.70 -22.93
CA GLN A 49 13.44 -11.67 -22.93
C GLN A 49 13.99 -11.46 -21.52
N MET A 50 13.48 -10.49 -20.75
CA MET A 50 13.92 -10.25 -19.38
C MET A 50 13.56 -11.41 -18.43
N SER A 51 12.37 -12.01 -18.59
CA SER A 51 11.99 -13.22 -17.85
C SER A 51 12.93 -14.38 -18.16
N LYS A 52 13.32 -14.55 -19.43
CA LYS A 52 14.32 -15.54 -19.86
C LYS A 52 15.69 -15.27 -19.26
N GLU A 53 16.20 -14.04 -19.35
CA GLU A 53 17.48 -13.63 -18.75
C GLU A 53 17.51 -13.85 -17.24
N LEU A 54 16.41 -13.51 -16.54
CA LEU A 54 16.28 -13.77 -15.11
C LEU A 54 16.25 -15.28 -14.83
N SER A 55 15.50 -16.05 -15.61
CA SER A 55 15.45 -17.50 -15.48
C SER A 55 16.82 -18.14 -15.73
N GLU A 56 17.60 -17.66 -16.68
CA GLU A 56 18.96 -18.15 -16.97
C GLU A 56 19.90 -17.86 -15.79
N LYS A 57 19.89 -16.63 -15.25
CA LYS A 57 20.63 -16.28 -14.02
C LYS A 57 20.20 -17.11 -12.80
N MET A 58 18.93 -17.50 -12.76
CA MET A 58 18.41 -18.38 -11.71
C MET A 58 18.81 -19.85 -11.90
N VAL A 59 19.29 -20.28 -13.07
CA VAL A 59 19.79 -21.65 -13.27
C VAL A 59 21.23 -21.79 -12.74
N ASP A 60 22.02 -20.72 -12.73
CA ASP A 60 23.45 -20.75 -12.36
C ASP A 60 23.74 -20.45 -10.88
N GLN A 61 22.74 -20.00 -10.11
CA GLN A 61 22.85 -19.82 -8.65
C GLN A 61 22.34 -21.06 -7.91
N ASP A 62 23.22 -22.02 -7.65
CA ASP A 62 22.96 -23.22 -6.82
C ASP A 62 23.02 -22.94 -5.30
N THR A 63 23.36 -21.72 -4.90
CA THR A 63 23.34 -21.27 -3.50
C THR A 63 22.61 -19.93 -3.38
N PRO A 64 21.64 -19.79 -2.45
CA PRO A 64 20.95 -18.52 -2.26
C PRO A 64 21.88 -17.52 -1.57
N ASP A 65 21.98 -16.33 -2.17
CA ASP A 65 22.63 -15.16 -1.62
C ASP A 65 21.84 -14.70 -0.38
N LYS A 66 22.43 -14.87 0.80
CA LYS A 66 21.82 -14.55 2.10
C LYS A 66 21.98 -13.05 2.36
N ASN A 67 21.12 -12.23 1.79
CA ASN A 67 21.07 -10.79 2.09
C ASN A 67 19.71 -10.32 2.64
N ASP A 68 19.02 -11.18 3.40
CA ASP A 68 17.88 -10.80 4.25
C ASP A 68 18.15 -11.15 5.74
N GLU A 69 19.41 -11.02 6.18
CA GLU A 69 19.74 -11.13 7.61
C GLU A 69 19.36 -9.85 8.37
N GLN A 70 18.09 -9.74 8.76
CA GLN A 70 17.73 -8.91 9.92
C GLN A 70 16.60 -9.47 10.80
N TYR A 71 16.38 -10.78 10.81
CA TYR A 71 15.57 -11.45 11.83
C TYR A 71 16.18 -12.80 12.20
N ASN A 72 17.32 -12.79 12.89
CA ASN A 72 17.82 -14.01 13.51
C ASN A 72 18.77 -13.73 14.68
N LYS A 73 18.22 -13.43 15.86
CA LYS A 73 18.82 -13.84 17.14
C LYS A 73 17.71 -14.09 18.16
N GLN A 74 17.29 -15.34 18.29
CA GLN A 74 17.06 -15.97 19.59
C GLN A 74 16.99 -17.48 19.43
N SER A 75 18.06 -18.12 19.89
CA SER A 75 18.13 -19.53 20.22
C SER A 75 17.39 -19.78 21.54
N ILE A 76 16.28 -20.51 21.50
CA ILE A 76 15.99 -21.55 22.50
C ILE A 76 15.44 -22.76 21.74
N THR A 77 16.26 -23.79 21.74
CA THR A 77 16.10 -25.10 21.13
C THR A 77 15.12 -25.96 21.96
N GLU A 78 14.40 -26.84 21.27
CA GLU A 78 14.07 -28.21 21.72
C GLU A 78 12.90 -28.56 22.67
N LEU A 79 12.06 -27.63 23.16
CA LEU A 79 10.92 -28.03 24.04
C LEU A 79 9.52 -27.48 23.70
N GLN A 80 9.29 -26.94 22.49
CA GLN A 80 7.97 -26.39 22.12
C GLN A 80 7.40 -26.84 20.75
N ASP A 81 7.95 -27.82 20.05
CA ASP A 81 7.55 -28.11 18.66
C ASP A 81 6.27 -28.98 18.47
N ALA A 82 5.71 -29.57 19.53
CA ALA A 82 4.51 -30.42 19.41
C ALA A 82 3.18 -29.63 19.57
N ALA A 83 3.05 -28.85 20.64
CA ALA A 83 1.81 -28.15 20.99
C ALA A 83 1.38 -27.05 19.99
N PRO A 84 2.28 -26.22 19.41
CA PRO A 84 1.90 -25.21 18.41
C PRO A 84 1.50 -25.84 17.07
N LYS A 85 2.17 -26.92 16.67
CA LYS A 85 1.88 -27.63 15.41
C LYS A 85 0.49 -28.28 15.44
N ASP A 86 0.23 -29.09 16.47
CA ASP A 86 -1.06 -29.81 16.60
C ASP A 86 -2.22 -28.83 16.73
N SER A 87 -2.04 -27.75 17.51
CA SER A 87 -3.02 -26.67 17.68
C SER A 87 -3.30 -25.94 16.36
N LEU A 88 -2.27 -25.47 15.64
CA LEU A 88 -2.44 -24.73 14.38
C LEU A 88 -3.06 -25.59 13.27
N ILE A 89 -2.64 -26.86 13.14
CA ILE A 89 -3.22 -27.78 12.16
C ILE A 89 -4.69 -28.04 12.47
N THR A 90 -5.03 -28.24 13.74
CA THR A 90 -6.42 -28.42 14.18
C THR A 90 -7.25 -27.17 13.91
N GLU A 91 -6.72 -25.99 14.25
CA GLU A 91 -7.40 -24.71 14.05
C GLU A 91 -7.68 -24.44 12.56
N VAL A 92 -6.68 -24.62 11.68
CA VAL A 92 -6.86 -24.48 10.23
C VAL A 92 -7.86 -25.49 9.70
N ARG A 93 -7.80 -26.75 10.17
CA ARG A 93 -8.75 -27.80 9.77
C ARG A 93 -10.18 -27.47 10.17
N THR A 94 -10.37 -26.94 11.38
CA THR A 94 -11.67 -26.48 11.87
C THR A 94 -12.16 -25.32 11.02
N LYS A 95 -11.35 -24.29 10.76
CA LYS A 95 -11.79 -23.16 9.92
C LYS A 95 -12.11 -23.58 8.47
N LEU A 96 -11.45 -24.60 7.94
CA LEU A 96 -11.77 -25.20 6.64
C LEU A 96 -13.13 -25.92 6.61
N THR A 97 -13.80 -26.18 7.75
CA THR A 97 -15.15 -26.78 7.73
C THR A 97 -16.22 -25.84 7.19
N ASP A 98 -16.01 -24.54 7.29
CA ASP A 98 -16.90 -23.52 6.73
C ASP A 98 -16.86 -23.47 5.19
N PHE A 99 -15.84 -24.09 4.59
CA PHE A 99 -15.65 -24.18 3.14
C PHE A 99 -16.23 -25.51 2.64
N SER A 100 -16.98 -25.44 1.55
CA SER A 100 -17.56 -26.61 0.87
C SER A 100 -16.88 -26.89 -0.47
N GLY A 101 -17.11 -28.09 -1.00
CA GLY A 101 -16.59 -28.53 -2.29
C GLY A 101 -15.36 -29.42 -2.19
N SER A 102 -14.92 -29.91 -3.34
CA SER A 102 -13.84 -30.88 -3.46
C SER A 102 -12.48 -30.28 -3.08
N LEU A 103 -12.21 -29.03 -3.47
CA LEU A 103 -11.03 -28.27 -3.02
C LEU A 103 -10.91 -28.12 -1.50
N ALA A 104 -12.04 -27.97 -0.78
CA ALA A 104 -12.01 -27.85 0.68
C ALA A 104 -11.64 -29.19 1.33
N SER A 105 -12.17 -30.27 0.77
CA SER A 105 -11.82 -31.64 1.14
C SER A 105 -10.35 -31.93 0.83
N ARG A 106 -9.87 -31.48 -0.33
CA ARG A 106 -8.48 -31.59 -0.76
C ARG A 106 -7.54 -30.84 0.18
N ALA A 107 -7.85 -29.59 0.54
CA ALA A 107 -7.07 -28.83 1.49
C ALA A 107 -6.96 -29.54 2.86
N LYS A 108 -8.07 -30.08 3.38
CA LYS A 108 -8.09 -30.88 4.62
C LYS A 108 -7.26 -32.16 4.52
N HIS A 109 -7.34 -32.86 3.39
CA HIS A 109 -6.56 -34.07 3.14
C HIS A 109 -5.06 -33.77 3.03
N SER A 110 -4.68 -32.74 2.26
CA SER A 110 -3.30 -32.27 2.14
C SER A 110 -2.72 -31.81 3.49
N LEU A 111 -3.52 -31.13 4.32
CA LEU A 111 -3.13 -30.76 5.68
C LEU A 111 -2.91 -32.01 6.57
N SER A 112 -3.72 -33.05 6.41
CA SER A 112 -3.54 -34.32 7.12
C SER A 112 -2.32 -35.10 6.62
N SER A 113 -1.99 -35.01 5.33
CA SER A 113 -0.76 -35.57 4.75
C SER A 113 0.49 -34.84 5.27
N LEU A 114 0.42 -33.52 5.38
CA LEU A 114 1.44 -32.68 5.99
C LEU A 114 1.69 -33.07 7.45
N TYR A 115 0.62 -33.31 8.21
CA TYR A 115 0.71 -33.82 9.58
C TYR A 115 1.49 -35.13 9.66
N LYS A 116 1.12 -36.12 8.83
CA LYS A 116 1.77 -37.45 8.82
C LYS A 116 3.26 -37.37 8.42
N LYS A 117 3.60 -36.47 7.51
CA LYS A 117 4.97 -36.34 6.98
C LYS A 117 5.82 -35.31 7.74
N TRP A 118 5.28 -34.71 8.80
CA TRP A 118 5.94 -33.64 9.56
C TRP A 118 7.38 -33.95 9.98
N HIS A 119 7.60 -35.13 10.54
CA HIS A 119 8.92 -35.54 11.05
C HIS A 119 9.95 -35.82 9.94
N HIS A 120 9.51 -35.96 8.69
CA HIS A 120 10.36 -36.13 7.53
C HIS A 120 10.76 -34.79 6.89
N LEU A 121 10.29 -33.66 7.44
CA LEU A 121 10.62 -32.33 6.96
C LEU A 121 11.90 -31.80 7.63
N PRO A 122 12.81 -31.17 6.86
CA PRO A 122 13.93 -30.42 7.42
C PRO A 122 13.46 -29.37 8.45
N PRO A 123 14.26 -29.05 9.49
CA PRO A 123 13.91 -28.06 10.51
C PRO A 123 13.47 -26.71 9.94
N ASP A 124 14.19 -26.16 8.96
CA ASP A 124 13.85 -24.88 8.32
C ASP A 124 12.51 -24.95 7.58
N SER A 125 12.21 -26.08 6.92
CA SER A 125 10.92 -26.32 6.28
C SER A 125 9.80 -26.38 7.31
N ARG A 126 10.02 -27.00 8.48
CA ARG A 126 9.04 -27.02 9.58
C ARG A 126 8.74 -25.61 10.08
N LYS A 127 9.76 -24.78 10.30
CA LYS A 127 9.60 -23.37 10.71
C LYS A 127 8.77 -22.56 9.70
N GLY A 128 9.11 -22.65 8.41
CA GLY A 128 8.38 -21.96 7.35
C GLY A 128 6.91 -22.41 7.22
N VAL A 129 6.66 -23.72 7.39
CA VAL A 129 5.30 -24.27 7.41
C VAL A 129 4.50 -23.77 8.61
N LEU A 130 5.05 -23.81 9.84
CA LEU A 130 4.36 -23.29 11.03
C LEU A 130 4.00 -21.82 10.87
N HIS A 131 4.95 -21.00 10.40
CA HIS A 131 4.70 -19.58 10.17
C HIS A 131 3.57 -19.38 9.15
N THR A 132 3.58 -20.12 8.05
CA THR A 132 2.53 -20.02 7.03
C THR A 132 1.17 -20.48 7.54
N LEU A 133 1.11 -21.59 8.30
CA LEU A 133 -0.13 -22.06 8.92
C LEU A 133 -0.68 -21.05 9.94
N GLY A 134 0.19 -20.37 10.71
CA GLY A 134 -0.22 -19.29 11.61
C GLY A 134 -0.86 -18.11 10.85
N VAL A 135 -0.27 -17.70 9.73
CA VAL A 135 -0.86 -16.65 8.87
C VAL A 135 -2.18 -17.12 8.25
N ILE A 136 -2.25 -18.35 7.76
CA ILE A 136 -3.49 -18.92 7.18
C ILE A 136 -4.58 -18.98 8.24
N SER A 137 -4.30 -19.53 9.41
CA SER A 137 -5.25 -19.59 10.52
C SER A 137 -5.82 -18.20 10.85
N SER A 138 -4.96 -17.19 10.91
CA SER A 138 -5.36 -15.81 11.23
C SER A 138 -6.15 -15.10 10.13
N ASN A 139 -6.13 -15.59 8.88
CA ASN A 139 -6.72 -14.89 7.73
C ASN A 139 -7.82 -15.68 7.00
N ILE A 140 -7.90 -17.01 7.17
CA ILE A 140 -8.76 -17.89 6.35
C ILE A 140 -10.25 -17.59 6.51
N GLU A 141 -10.72 -17.18 7.69
CA GLU A 141 -12.12 -16.80 7.90
C GLU A 141 -12.49 -15.53 7.13
N VAL A 142 -11.61 -14.52 7.17
CA VAL A 142 -11.81 -13.26 6.44
C VAL A 142 -11.69 -13.50 4.94
N PHE A 143 -10.72 -14.31 4.51
CA PHE A 143 -10.54 -14.78 3.14
C PHE A 143 -11.80 -15.49 2.58
N GLY A 144 -12.47 -16.28 3.43
CA GLY A 144 -13.74 -16.93 3.08
C GLY A 144 -14.96 -15.99 3.10
N ASN A 145 -14.86 -14.77 3.62
CA ASN A 145 -16.03 -13.89 3.83
C ASN A 145 -16.22 -12.84 2.71
N ALA A 146 -15.84 -13.19 1.47
CA ALA A 146 -15.85 -12.29 0.32
C ALA A 146 -17.22 -11.65 0.01
N ASP A 147 -18.33 -12.31 0.36
CA ASP A 147 -19.68 -11.78 0.18
C ASP A 147 -19.99 -10.56 1.04
N LYS A 148 -19.48 -10.56 2.29
CA LYS A 148 -19.76 -9.49 3.27
C LYS A 148 -18.63 -8.47 3.35
N ASP A 149 -17.39 -8.92 3.16
CA ASP A 149 -16.19 -8.09 3.26
C ASP A 149 -15.20 -8.42 2.13
N PRO A 150 -15.44 -7.94 0.90
CA PRO A 150 -14.57 -8.21 -0.25
C PRO A 150 -13.15 -7.63 -0.07
N ILE A 151 -13.03 -6.46 0.56
CA ILE A 151 -11.73 -5.81 0.84
C ILE A 151 -10.95 -6.65 1.85
N GLY A 152 -11.59 -7.07 2.94
CA GLY A 152 -10.99 -7.96 3.93
C GLY A 152 -10.58 -9.30 3.31
N ALA A 153 -11.39 -9.88 2.43
CA ALA A 153 -11.09 -11.15 1.77
C ALA A 153 -9.84 -11.04 0.88
N ILE A 154 -9.73 -9.98 0.07
CA ILE A 154 -8.53 -9.71 -0.73
C ILE A 154 -7.31 -9.49 0.18
N ARG A 155 -7.43 -8.68 1.23
CA ARG A 155 -6.35 -8.46 2.22
C ARG A 155 -5.88 -9.76 2.85
N GLY A 156 -6.82 -10.63 3.27
CA GLY A 156 -6.52 -11.94 3.83
C GLY A 156 -5.77 -12.83 2.85
N GLY A 157 -6.21 -12.84 1.59
CA GLY A 157 -5.54 -13.55 0.51
C GLY A 157 -4.12 -13.01 0.23
N ILE A 158 -3.91 -11.70 0.25
CA ILE A 158 -2.58 -11.08 0.10
C ILE A 158 -1.64 -11.56 1.22
N ASN A 159 -2.10 -11.56 2.47
CA ASN A 159 -1.31 -12.04 3.60
C ASN A 159 -0.91 -13.52 3.43
N ILE A 160 -1.84 -14.37 2.98
CA ILE A 160 -1.60 -15.79 2.70
C ILE A 160 -0.55 -15.94 1.59
N VAL A 161 -0.72 -15.27 0.45
CA VAL A 161 0.21 -15.35 -0.69
C VAL A 161 1.60 -14.79 -0.34
N ALA A 162 1.65 -13.71 0.44
CA ALA A 162 2.90 -13.13 0.94
C ALA A 162 3.65 -14.12 1.83
N SER A 163 2.94 -14.74 2.77
CA SER A 163 3.53 -15.75 3.66
C SER A 163 4.02 -16.98 2.89
N ILE A 164 3.25 -17.44 1.90
CA ILE A 164 3.68 -18.52 1.00
C ILE A 164 4.95 -18.11 0.26
N SER A 165 4.99 -16.89 -0.28
CA SER A 165 6.13 -16.41 -1.07
C SER A 165 7.41 -16.24 -0.23
N SER A 166 7.29 -15.79 1.02
CA SER A 166 8.44 -15.57 1.90
C SER A 166 8.96 -16.85 2.55
N ASN A 167 8.07 -17.75 2.96
CA ASN A 167 8.45 -18.97 3.68
C ASN A 167 8.73 -20.16 2.75
N PHE A 168 8.18 -20.14 1.54
CA PHE A 168 8.40 -21.19 0.56
C PHE A 168 9.19 -20.72 -0.66
N GLY A 169 9.55 -19.42 -0.71
CA GLY A 169 10.45 -18.80 -1.67
C GLY A 169 10.04 -18.92 -3.15
N PRO A 170 10.67 -18.15 -4.05
CA PRO A 170 10.68 -18.47 -5.46
C PRO A 170 11.43 -19.80 -5.74
N LYS A 171 12.47 -20.14 -4.98
CA LYS A 171 13.22 -21.42 -5.09
C LYS A 171 13.08 -22.36 -3.87
N GLY A 172 12.33 -21.98 -2.83
CA GLY A 172 12.34 -22.69 -1.57
C GLY A 172 11.76 -24.10 -1.72
N GLN A 173 12.56 -25.09 -1.30
CA GLN A 173 12.20 -26.49 -1.20
C GLN A 173 11.06 -26.65 -0.18
N LEU A 174 9.84 -26.38 -0.63
CA LEU A 174 8.69 -27.09 -0.13
C LEU A 174 8.95 -28.57 -0.40
N ALA A 175 8.89 -29.39 0.66
CA ALA A 175 8.50 -30.77 0.45
C ALA A 175 7.21 -30.74 -0.37
N SER A 176 7.14 -31.59 -1.40
CA SER A 176 5.97 -31.74 -2.29
C SER A 176 4.63 -31.82 -1.53
N VAL A 177 4.71 -32.21 -0.27
CA VAL A 177 3.64 -32.36 0.71
C VAL A 177 2.82 -31.09 0.97
N ALA A 178 3.42 -29.89 1.08
CA ALA A 178 2.64 -28.67 1.36
C ALA A 178 2.20 -27.91 0.10
N LEU A 179 2.69 -28.30 -1.08
CA LEU A 179 2.28 -27.73 -2.36
C LEU A 179 0.81 -28.05 -2.69
N GLY A 180 0.39 -29.30 -2.46
CA GLY A 180 -1.00 -29.72 -2.65
C GLY A 180 -1.97 -29.10 -1.64
N PHE A 181 -1.48 -28.55 -0.53
CA PHE A 181 -2.27 -27.74 0.37
C PHE A 181 -2.40 -26.30 -0.15
N VAL A 182 -1.29 -25.70 -0.60
CA VAL A 182 -1.28 -24.35 -1.17
C VAL A 182 -2.16 -24.24 -2.41
N SER A 183 -2.06 -25.18 -3.35
CA SER A 183 -2.87 -25.16 -4.57
C SER A 183 -4.37 -25.20 -4.25
N ALA A 184 -4.78 -26.13 -3.39
CA ALA A 184 -6.16 -26.29 -2.97
C ALA A 184 -6.66 -25.07 -2.18
N LEU A 185 -5.86 -24.53 -1.26
CA LEU A 185 -6.21 -23.36 -0.46
C LEU A 185 -6.41 -22.10 -1.32
N LEU A 186 -5.55 -21.85 -2.32
CA LEU A 186 -5.71 -20.74 -3.25
C LEU A 186 -6.91 -20.94 -4.20
N GLY A 187 -7.38 -22.18 -4.31
CA GLY A 187 -8.68 -22.56 -4.86
C GLY A 187 -9.88 -22.06 -4.06
N LEU A 188 -9.75 -21.94 -2.73
CA LEU A 188 -10.83 -21.67 -1.79
C LEU A 188 -11.12 -20.18 -1.64
N PHE A 189 -11.78 -19.55 -2.61
CA PHE A 189 -12.25 -18.17 -2.41
C PHE A 189 -13.75 -18.13 -2.11
N GLY A 190 -14.12 -17.55 -0.96
CA GLY A 190 -15.50 -17.54 -0.46
C GLY A 190 -15.88 -18.82 0.31
N LYS A 191 -16.84 -18.71 1.24
CA LYS A 191 -17.33 -19.80 2.10
C LYS A 191 -18.83 -20.04 1.93
N GLY A 192 -19.31 -21.21 2.34
CA GLY A 192 -20.72 -21.61 2.19
C GLY A 192 -21.05 -22.23 0.82
N PRO A 193 -22.33 -22.60 0.60
CA PRO A 193 -22.76 -23.47 -0.51
C PRO A 193 -22.71 -22.82 -1.90
N LYS A 194 -22.69 -21.49 -1.96
CA LYS A 194 -22.56 -20.70 -3.20
C LYS A 194 -21.56 -19.57 -2.96
N PRO A 195 -20.27 -19.91 -2.83
CA PRO A 195 -19.26 -18.94 -2.44
C PRO A 195 -19.05 -17.93 -3.58
N LYS A 196 -18.96 -16.65 -3.25
CA LYS A 196 -18.52 -15.64 -4.21
C LYS A 196 -17.04 -15.80 -4.51
N THR A 197 -16.75 -15.90 -5.79
CA THR A 197 -15.40 -16.17 -6.31
C THR A 197 -14.54 -14.91 -6.32
N LEU A 198 -13.22 -15.08 -6.29
CA LEU A 198 -12.29 -13.95 -6.41
C LEU A 198 -12.49 -13.19 -7.72
N GLY A 199 -12.78 -13.92 -8.81
CA GLY A 199 -13.05 -13.32 -10.12
C GLY A 199 -14.28 -12.41 -10.08
N GLU A 200 -15.32 -12.76 -9.34
CA GLU A 200 -16.49 -11.90 -9.16
C GLU A 200 -16.17 -10.65 -8.34
N VAL A 201 -15.42 -10.79 -7.23
CA VAL A 201 -14.99 -9.64 -6.43
C VAL A 201 -14.14 -8.67 -7.26
N VAL A 202 -13.13 -9.17 -7.98
CA VAL A 202 -12.26 -8.32 -8.82
C VAL A 202 -13.06 -7.67 -9.96
N ARG A 203 -14.00 -8.40 -10.57
CA ARG A 203 -14.89 -7.85 -11.60
C ARG A 203 -15.71 -6.68 -11.08
N GLU A 204 -16.29 -6.82 -9.88
CA GLU A 204 -17.07 -5.77 -9.24
C GLU A 204 -16.21 -4.56 -8.92
N GLN A 205 -15.01 -4.74 -8.35
CA GLN A 205 -14.12 -3.62 -8.05
C GLN A 205 -13.66 -2.87 -9.31
N ILE A 206 -13.33 -3.58 -10.40
CA ILE A 206 -13.05 -2.97 -11.70
C ILE A 206 -14.28 -2.22 -12.21
N HIS A 207 -15.47 -2.81 -12.08
CA HIS A 207 -16.70 -2.15 -12.51
C HIS A 207 -16.94 -0.86 -11.75
N ASP A 208 -16.81 -0.88 -10.42
CA ASP A 208 -16.96 0.27 -9.54
C ASP A 208 -15.96 1.36 -9.89
N ALA A 209 -14.68 1.01 -10.05
CA ALA A 209 -13.62 1.94 -10.44
C ALA A 209 -13.92 2.64 -11.78
N LEU A 210 -14.37 1.88 -12.79
CA LEU A 210 -14.69 2.42 -14.11
C LEU A 210 -16.05 3.13 -14.16
N SER A 211 -16.95 2.86 -13.22
CA SER A 211 -18.21 3.60 -13.07
C SER A 211 -17.96 5.01 -12.50
N GLU A 212 -17.05 5.13 -11.54
CA GLU A 212 -16.67 6.41 -10.94
C GLU A 212 -15.77 7.22 -11.90
N TYR A 213 -14.80 6.56 -12.53
CA TYR A 213 -13.84 7.19 -13.44
C TYR A 213 -13.75 6.44 -14.77
N ARG A 214 -14.67 6.76 -15.68
CA ARG A 214 -14.73 6.09 -16.99
C ARG A 214 -13.45 6.26 -17.80
N ASP A 215 -13.03 5.16 -18.43
CA ASP A 215 -12.06 5.09 -19.53
C ASP A 215 -12.60 4.08 -20.54
N GLU A 216 -12.94 4.55 -21.74
CA GLU A 216 -13.58 3.69 -22.76
C GLU A 216 -12.69 2.51 -23.14
N SER A 217 -11.38 2.73 -23.15
CA SER A 217 -10.46 1.73 -23.63
C SER A 217 -10.26 0.61 -22.61
N LEU A 218 -10.30 0.91 -21.31
CA LEU A 218 -10.39 -0.11 -20.27
C LEU A 218 -11.78 -0.75 -20.24
N ALA A 219 -12.85 0.03 -20.43
CA ALA A 219 -14.22 -0.48 -20.41
C ALA A 219 -14.48 -1.51 -21.53
N MET A 220 -13.90 -1.32 -22.72
CA MET A 220 -13.97 -2.27 -23.82
C MET A 220 -13.17 -3.56 -23.55
N GLU A 221 -11.98 -3.45 -22.93
CA GLU A 221 -11.10 -4.60 -22.73
C GLU A 221 -11.43 -5.42 -21.46
N LYS A 222 -12.15 -4.83 -20.49
CA LYS A 222 -12.40 -5.47 -19.19
C LYS A 222 -13.05 -6.86 -19.32
N HIS A 223 -13.97 -7.03 -20.27
CA HIS A 223 -14.70 -8.30 -20.40
C HIS A 223 -13.78 -9.44 -20.85
N GLY A 224 -12.98 -9.21 -21.90
CA GLY A 224 -12.01 -10.20 -22.38
C GLY A 224 -10.91 -10.49 -21.35
N PHE A 225 -10.49 -9.48 -20.58
CA PHE A 225 -9.58 -9.65 -19.45
C PHE A 225 -10.18 -10.55 -18.37
N MET A 226 -11.40 -10.25 -17.90
CA MET A 226 -12.05 -11.02 -16.84
C MET A 226 -12.32 -12.47 -17.27
N LEU A 227 -12.80 -12.67 -18.50
CA LEU A 227 -13.04 -14.01 -19.04
C LEU A 227 -11.75 -14.84 -19.06
N SER A 228 -10.62 -14.23 -19.46
CA SER A 228 -9.33 -14.92 -19.47
C SER A 228 -8.93 -15.40 -18.07
N PHE A 229 -9.03 -14.52 -17.07
CA PHE A 229 -8.68 -14.86 -15.68
C PHE A 229 -9.62 -15.91 -15.06
N GLN A 230 -10.92 -15.81 -15.34
CA GLN A 230 -11.91 -16.80 -14.90
C GLN A 230 -11.60 -18.18 -15.49
N LEU A 231 -11.29 -18.26 -16.79
CA LEU A 231 -10.93 -19.51 -17.45
C LEU A 231 -9.62 -20.09 -16.91
N SER A 232 -8.58 -19.26 -16.72
CA SER A 232 -7.32 -19.72 -16.11
C SER A 232 -7.55 -20.26 -14.70
N LYS A 233 -8.36 -19.56 -13.89
CA LYS A 233 -8.62 -19.96 -12.51
C LYS A 233 -9.46 -21.22 -12.42
N ALA A 234 -10.54 -21.33 -13.20
CA ALA A 234 -11.39 -22.52 -13.25
C ALA A 234 -10.58 -23.77 -13.65
N TYR A 235 -9.73 -23.65 -14.67
CA TYR A 235 -8.84 -24.74 -15.07
C TYR A 235 -7.88 -25.16 -13.94
N LEU A 236 -7.24 -24.20 -13.26
CA LEU A 236 -6.33 -24.51 -12.16
C LEU A 236 -7.04 -25.08 -10.94
N ASP A 237 -8.29 -24.68 -10.70
CA ASP A 237 -9.11 -25.20 -9.61
C ASP A 237 -9.52 -26.65 -9.87
N GLU A 238 -9.94 -26.98 -11.09
CA GLU A 238 -10.20 -28.35 -11.51
C GLU A 238 -8.94 -29.22 -11.41
N ALA A 239 -7.81 -28.71 -11.92
CA ALA A 239 -6.55 -29.44 -11.86
C ALA A 239 -5.99 -29.54 -10.42
N ALA A 240 -6.26 -28.58 -9.54
CA ALA A 240 -5.85 -28.64 -8.13
C ALA A 240 -6.66 -29.66 -7.32
N ASP A 241 -7.84 -30.05 -7.82
CA ASP A 241 -8.67 -31.10 -7.24
C ASP A 241 -8.09 -32.51 -7.47
N SER A 242 -7.23 -32.65 -8.48
CA SER A 242 -6.56 -33.92 -8.78
C SER A 242 -5.57 -34.35 -7.67
N ASP A 243 -5.42 -35.67 -7.51
CA ASP A 243 -4.55 -36.29 -6.51
C ASP A 243 -3.06 -36.27 -6.92
N GLY A 244 -2.47 -35.09 -7.10
CA GLY A 244 -1.03 -34.98 -7.34
C GLY A 244 -0.60 -33.67 -7.99
N PRO A 245 0.71 -33.48 -8.22
CA PRO A 245 1.22 -32.48 -9.15
C PRO A 245 0.74 -32.77 -10.59
N LEU A 246 0.71 -31.75 -11.44
CA LEU A 246 0.38 -31.88 -12.86
C LEU A 246 1.34 -32.83 -13.57
N THR A 247 0.84 -33.64 -14.49
CA THR A 247 1.68 -34.35 -15.47
C THR A 247 2.40 -33.38 -16.40
N THR A 248 3.41 -33.85 -17.13
CA THR A 248 4.15 -33.00 -18.09
C THR A 248 3.24 -32.39 -19.16
N ASP A 249 2.29 -33.16 -19.68
CA ASP A 249 1.35 -32.67 -20.69
C ASP A 249 0.37 -31.66 -20.11
N GLU A 250 -0.13 -31.90 -18.89
CA GLU A 250 -0.98 -30.95 -18.18
C GLU A 250 -0.26 -29.65 -17.84
N VAL A 251 1.05 -29.69 -17.54
CA VAL A 251 1.85 -28.47 -17.40
C VAL A 251 1.83 -27.69 -18.71
N ILE A 252 2.10 -28.32 -19.86
CA ILE A 252 2.09 -27.64 -21.16
C ILE A 252 0.72 -27.01 -21.47
N MET A 253 -0.36 -27.76 -21.23
CA MET A 253 -1.73 -27.28 -21.42
C MET A 253 -2.04 -26.11 -20.48
N ALA A 254 -1.70 -26.24 -19.20
CA ALA A 254 -1.88 -25.21 -18.19
C ALA A 254 -1.12 -23.93 -18.56
N SER A 255 0.13 -24.03 -19.02
CA SER A 255 0.93 -22.87 -19.41
C SER A 255 0.30 -22.06 -20.54
N ASN A 256 -0.37 -22.73 -21.49
CA ASN A 256 -1.10 -22.06 -22.56
C ASN A 256 -2.36 -21.34 -22.05
N LYS A 257 -2.99 -21.85 -20.97
CA LYS A 257 -4.17 -21.26 -20.33
C LYS A 257 -3.84 -20.20 -19.29
N VAL A 258 -2.66 -20.25 -18.68
CA VAL A 258 -2.12 -19.31 -17.69
C VAL A 258 -1.39 -18.14 -18.38
N VAL A 259 -1.50 -17.98 -19.70
CA VAL A 259 -1.06 -16.76 -20.40
C VAL A 259 -1.97 -15.59 -19.99
N LEU A 260 -1.62 -14.98 -18.86
CA LEU A 260 -2.37 -13.90 -18.23
C LEU A 260 -2.38 -12.69 -19.16
N ASN A 261 -3.58 -12.17 -19.44
CA ASN A 261 -3.80 -11.03 -20.33
C ASN A 261 -3.16 -9.75 -19.75
N VAL A 262 -1.87 -9.58 -20.05
CA VAL A 262 -1.02 -8.44 -19.64
C VAL A 262 -1.44 -7.10 -20.24
N ASN A 263 -2.30 -7.09 -21.26
CA ASN A 263 -2.66 -5.87 -21.99
C ASN A 263 -3.43 -4.91 -21.10
N PHE A 264 -4.45 -5.43 -20.43
CA PHE A 264 -5.30 -4.66 -19.54
C PHE A 264 -4.47 -4.07 -18.39
N ILE A 265 -3.59 -4.88 -17.79
CA ILE A 265 -2.68 -4.47 -16.72
C ILE A 265 -1.73 -3.37 -17.19
N GLY A 266 -1.05 -3.57 -18.33
CA GLY A 266 -0.15 -2.57 -18.90
C GLY A 266 -0.85 -1.25 -19.24
N LYS A 267 -2.10 -1.32 -19.69
CA LYS A 267 -2.92 -0.13 -19.96
C LYS A 267 -3.27 0.64 -18.70
N ILE A 268 -3.61 -0.05 -17.61
CA ILE A 268 -3.81 0.61 -16.30
C ILE A 268 -2.50 1.25 -15.84
N ALA A 269 -1.36 0.55 -15.92
CA ALA A 269 -0.05 1.08 -15.55
C ALA A 269 0.28 2.38 -16.30
N TYR A 270 0.08 2.39 -17.62
CA TYR A 270 0.26 3.59 -18.45
C TYR A 270 -0.65 4.74 -18.00
N LEU A 271 -1.93 4.46 -17.75
CA LEU A 271 -2.88 5.48 -17.32
C LEU A 271 -2.49 6.07 -15.96
N ILE A 272 -2.08 5.23 -15.00
CA ILE A 272 -1.53 5.68 -13.72
C ILE A 272 -0.37 6.63 -13.96
N GLU A 273 0.59 6.23 -14.78
CA GLU A 273 1.76 7.05 -15.05
C GLU A 273 1.41 8.40 -15.69
N LYS A 274 0.52 8.41 -16.68
CA LYS A 274 0.02 9.63 -17.32
C LYS A 274 -0.64 10.56 -16.30
N LEU A 275 -1.41 10.02 -15.37
CA LEU A 275 -2.04 10.79 -14.30
C LEU A 275 -0.98 11.38 -13.35
N PHE A 276 0.03 10.60 -12.97
CA PHE A 276 1.14 11.07 -12.14
C PHE A 276 1.99 12.15 -12.83
N ARG A 277 2.27 12.02 -14.13
CA ARG A 277 2.96 13.05 -14.91
C ARG A 277 2.15 14.34 -15.01
N ASN A 278 0.83 14.23 -15.19
CA ASN A 278 -0.06 15.39 -15.23
C ASN A 278 -0.15 16.13 -13.89
N ASN A 279 -0.10 15.38 -12.78
CA ASN A 279 0.00 15.91 -11.41
C ASN A 279 -1.03 17.02 -11.08
N LYS A 280 -2.30 16.82 -11.47
CA LYS A 280 -3.39 17.78 -11.22
C LYS A 280 -4.27 17.31 -10.06
N VAL A 281 -4.77 18.25 -9.26
CA VAL A 281 -5.65 17.94 -8.12
C VAL A 281 -6.95 17.26 -8.56
N GLY A 282 -7.57 17.78 -9.63
CA GLY A 282 -8.84 17.26 -10.14
C GLY A 282 -8.79 15.81 -10.67
N ILE A 283 -7.59 15.25 -10.86
CA ILE A 283 -7.40 13.85 -11.31
C ILE A 283 -6.76 12.97 -10.23
N ALA A 284 -6.43 13.51 -9.05
CA ALA A 284 -5.69 12.78 -8.03
C ALA A 284 -6.46 11.55 -7.53
N ARG A 285 -7.75 11.71 -7.21
CA ARG A 285 -8.59 10.59 -6.77
C ARG A 285 -8.74 9.51 -7.84
N LYS A 286 -8.83 9.91 -9.12
CA LYS A 286 -8.81 8.98 -10.27
C LYS A 286 -7.50 8.18 -10.29
N ALA A 287 -6.36 8.83 -10.08
CA ALA A 287 -5.06 8.16 -10.01
C ALA A 287 -5.00 7.13 -8.88
N ILE A 288 -5.43 7.52 -7.68
CA ILE A 288 -5.49 6.61 -6.51
C ILE A 288 -6.43 5.42 -6.79
N ARG A 289 -7.62 5.64 -7.35
CA ARG A 289 -8.56 4.56 -7.69
C ARG A 289 -7.98 3.61 -8.74
N TYR A 290 -7.23 4.12 -9.71
CA TYR A 290 -6.56 3.28 -10.71
C TYR A 290 -5.40 2.49 -10.11
N CYS A 291 -4.66 3.03 -9.14
CA CYS A 291 -3.68 2.26 -8.36
C CYS A 291 -4.34 1.10 -7.60
N GLU A 292 -5.52 1.33 -6.99
CA GLU A 292 -6.29 0.28 -6.31
C GLU A 292 -6.69 -0.84 -7.26
N MET A 293 -7.30 -0.49 -8.38
CA MET A 293 -7.67 -1.44 -9.43
C MET A 293 -6.46 -2.21 -9.97
N TYR A 294 -5.32 -1.54 -10.11
CA TYR A 294 -4.07 -2.18 -10.53
C TYR A 294 -3.58 -3.21 -9.50
N ALA A 295 -3.61 -2.87 -8.21
CA ALA A 295 -3.20 -3.77 -7.13
C ALA A 295 -4.12 -5.00 -7.02
N GLU A 296 -5.43 -4.83 -7.16
CA GLU A 296 -6.41 -5.93 -7.17
C GLU A 296 -6.14 -6.92 -8.31
N VAL A 297 -5.93 -6.40 -9.52
CA VAL A 297 -5.64 -7.21 -10.70
C VAL A 297 -4.27 -7.88 -10.60
N ALA A 298 -3.26 -7.15 -10.12
CA ALA A 298 -1.92 -7.69 -9.88
C ALA A 298 -1.96 -8.83 -8.86
N PHE A 299 -2.74 -8.68 -7.79
CA PHE A 299 -2.94 -9.72 -6.78
C PHE A 299 -3.64 -10.95 -7.35
N TYR A 300 -4.70 -10.77 -8.14
CA TYR A 300 -5.39 -11.92 -8.75
C TYR A 300 -4.46 -12.71 -9.68
N ARG A 301 -3.60 -12.00 -10.43
CA ARG A 301 -2.56 -12.61 -11.25
C ARG A 301 -1.55 -13.41 -10.40
N ASP A 302 -1.15 -12.85 -9.26
CA ASP A 302 -0.19 -13.46 -8.35
C ASP A 302 -0.75 -14.74 -7.68
N ILE A 303 -2.05 -14.78 -7.38
CA ILE A 303 -2.75 -16.01 -6.97
C ILE A 303 -2.66 -17.08 -8.06
N ILE A 304 -3.05 -16.75 -9.29
CA ILE A 304 -3.06 -17.71 -10.41
C ILE A 304 -1.66 -18.29 -10.63
N LEU A 305 -0.63 -17.44 -10.66
CA LEU A 305 0.75 -17.90 -10.82
C LEU A 305 1.24 -18.71 -9.63
N THR A 306 0.92 -18.32 -8.41
CA THR A 306 1.34 -19.05 -7.21
C THR A 306 0.67 -20.42 -7.13
N GLN A 307 -0.62 -20.50 -7.47
CA GLN A 307 -1.35 -21.77 -7.60
C GLN A 307 -0.72 -22.63 -8.68
N PHE A 308 -0.49 -22.10 -9.88
CA PHE A 308 0.12 -22.85 -10.98
C PHE A 308 1.53 -23.36 -10.63
N ILE A 309 2.41 -22.50 -10.13
CA ILE A 309 3.76 -22.84 -9.66
C ILE A 309 3.71 -23.96 -8.61
N SER A 310 2.72 -23.93 -7.71
CA SER A 310 2.58 -24.94 -6.67
C SER A 310 2.24 -26.33 -7.23
N MET A 311 1.63 -26.41 -8.41
CA MET A 311 1.18 -27.66 -9.00
C MET A 311 2.22 -28.28 -9.96
N ILE A 312 3.30 -27.58 -10.28
CA ILE A 312 4.33 -28.07 -11.20
C ILE A 312 5.22 -29.13 -10.52
N PRO A 313 5.48 -30.31 -11.15
CA PRO A 313 6.39 -31.32 -10.61
C PRO A 313 7.81 -30.81 -10.42
N ARG A 314 8.37 -31.04 -9.22
CA ARG A 314 9.75 -30.66 -8.90
C ARG A 314 10.79 -31.69 -9.36
N ASN A 315 10.37 -32.95 -9.55
CA ASN A 315 11.28 -34.08 -9.78
C ASN A 315 11.59 -34.31 -11.28
N ASN A 316 10.95 -33.57 -12.18
CA ASN A 316 11.12 -33.73 -13.62
C ASN A 316 12.07 -32.64 -14.17
N LYS A 317 13.25 -33.03 -14.66
CA LYS A 317 14.26 -32.12 -15.22
C LYS A 317 13.74 -31.31 -16.42
N ASN A 318 12.88 -31.88 -17.25
CA ASN A 318 12.31 -31.21 -18.44
C ASN A 318 11.34 -30.08 -18.03
N VAL A 319 10.62 -30.29 -16.93
CA VAL A 319 9.65 -29.33 -16.40
C VAL A 319 10.32 -28.31 -15.45
N ARG A 320 11.47 -28.63 -14.87
CA ARG A 320 12.22 -27.73 -13.97
C ARG A 320 12.61 -26.39 -14.62
N LYS A 321 13.02 -26.42 -15.90
CA LYS A 321 13.27 -25.18 -16.67
C LYS A 321 12.00 -24.33 -16.80
N HIS A 322 10.86 -24.99 -17.00
CA HIS A 322 9.56 -24.32 -17.10
C HIS A 322 9.14 -23.69 -15.76
N LEU A 323 9.29 -24.43 -14.65
CA LEU A 323 9.08 -23.94 -13.30
C LEU A 323 9.88 -22.66 -13.03
N ASN A 324 11.19 -22.69 -13.32
CA ASN A 324 12.06 -21.52 -13.16
C ASN A 324 11.61 -20.33 -14.01
N GLY A 325 11.16 -20.59 -15.25
CA GLY A 325 10.58 -19.55 -16.13
C GLY A 325 9.32 -18.91 -15.53
N MET A 326 8.41 -19.70 -14.96
CA MET A 326 7.18 -19.19 -14.33
C MET A 326 7.46 -18.40 -13.05
N ILE A 327 8.42 -18.85 -12.24
CA ILE A 327 8.90 -18.10 -11.08
C ILE A 327 9.50 -16.76 -11.54
N ALA A 328 10.39 -16.78 -12.53
CA ALA A 328 11.01 -15.57 -13.06
C ALA A 328 9.96 -14.60 -13.64
N ASP A 329 8.96 -15.10 -14.37
CA ASP A 329 7.82 -14.31 -14.85
C ASP A 329 7.07 -13.59 -13.72
N ARG A 330 6.76 -14.31 -12.64
CA ARG A 330 6.12 -13.73 -11.45
C ARG A 330 6.98 -12.63 -10.83
N GLU A 331 8.27 -12.87 -10.65
CA GLU A 331 9.18 -11.91 -10.03
C GLU A 331 9.39 -10.65 -10.91
N VAL A 332 9.55 -10.80 -12.23
CA VAL A 332 9.62 -9.65 -13.15
C VAL A 332 8.32 -8.84 -13.07
N PHE A 333 7.17 -9.49 -13.03
CA PHE A 333 5.89 -8.80 -12.89
C PHE A 333 5.75 -8.07 -11.55
N ARG A 334 6.17 -8.67 -10.44
CA ARG A 334 6.20 -7.98 -9.14
C ARG A 334 7.12 -6.76 -9.18
N ARG A 335 8.28 -6.83 -9.84
CA ARG A 335 9.16 -5.66 -10.03
C ARG A 335 8.51 -4.55 -10.86
N MET A 336 7.83 -4.87 -11.96
CA MET A 336 7.06 -3.88 -12.73
C MET A 336 5.97 -3.24 -11.87
N THR A 337 5.26 -4.06 -11.10
CA THR A 337 4.18 -3.61 -10.20
C THR A 337 4.73 -2.72 -9.10
N ARG A 338 5.90 -3.04 -8.55
CA ARG A 338 6.67 -2.19 -7.63
C ARG A 338 6.98 -0.84 -8.27
N ALA A 339 7.48 -0.82 -9.50
CA ALA A 339 7.75 0.41 -10.25
C ALA A 339 6.51 1.31 -10.42
N VAL A 340 5.34 0.73 -10.68
CA VAL A 340 4.08 1.48 -10.83
C VAL A 340 3.63 2.05 -9.47
N LEU A 341 3.55 1.22 -8.44
CA LEU A 341 2.97 1.60 -7.14
C LEU A 341 3.96 2.39 -6.25
N ALA A 342 5.28 2.25 -6.45
CA ALA A 342 6.29 2.99 -5.69
C ALA A 342 6.13 4.51 -5.77
N LYS A 343 5.46 5.05 -6.80
CA LYS A 343 5.14 6.48 -6.88
C LYS A 343 4.27 6.99 -5.72
N LEU A 344 3.48 6.12 -5.10
CA LEU A 344 2.73 6.43 -3.88
C LEU A 344 3.62 6.43 -2.64
N TYR A 345 4.78 5.78 -2.74
CA TYR A 345 5.69 5.50 -1.63
C TYR A 345 7.00 6.32 -1.68
N VAL A 346 7.15 7.24 -2.62
CA VAL A 346 8.31 8.12 -2.71
C VAL A 346 7.95 9.50 -2.17
N LEU A 347 8.90 10.14 -1.47
CA LEU A 347 8.71 11.51 -1.02
C LEU A 347 8.80 12.49 -2.19
N ASP A 348 7.66 12.90 -2.72
CA ASP A 348 7.54 13.98 -3.70
C ASP A 348 6.68 15.11 -3.14
N TYR A 349 7.34 16.17 -2.69
CA TYR A 349 6.71 17.36 -2.12
C TYR A 349 5.87 18.18 -3.12
N ASP A 350 6.10 17.99 -4.43
CA ASP A 350 5.35 18.67 -5.48
C ASP A 350 4.18 17.84 -5.98
N SER A 351 4.05 16.59 -5.51
CA SER A 351 2.94 15.71 -5.83
C SER A 351 1.63 16.24 -5.26
N ARG A 352 0.66 16.40 -6.16
CA ARG A 352 -0.73 16.71 -5.87
C ARG A 352 -1.59 15.45 -5.75
N ILE A 353 -0.99 14.28 -5.91
CA ILE A 353 -1.68 12.98 -5.91
C ILE A 353 -1.44 12.23 -4.61
N ILE A 354 -0.17 12.11 -4.19
CA ILE A 354 0.25 11.40 -2.97
C ILE A 354 -0.60 11.79 -1.75
N PRO A 355 -0.92 13.08 -1.51
CA PRO A 355 -1.72 13.44 -0.34
C PRO A 355 -3.11 12.80 -0.26
N TYR A 356 -3.66 12.33 -1.38
CA TYR A 356 -4.95 11.64 -1.43
C TYR A 356 -4.85 10.13 -1.21
N PHE A 357 -3.65 9.55 -1.22
CA PHE A 357 -3.45 8.16 -0.86
C PHE A 357 -3.62 8.00 0.66
N ASP A 358 -4.56 7.16 1.06
CA ASP A 358 -4.84 6.89 2.47
C ASP A 358 -4.78 5.39 2.70
N PRO A 359 -3.70 4.85 3.34
CA PRO A 359 -3.53 3.42 3.56
C PRO A 359 -4.69 2.71 4.28
N ASP A 360 -5.48 3.42 5.10
CA ASP A 360 -6.64 2.82 5.77
C ASP A 360 -7.89 2.76 4.87
N VAL A 361 -7.89 3.48 3.74
CA VAL A 361 -8.97 3.48 2.74
C VAL A 361 -8.56 2.64 1.54
N ASN A 362 -7.33 2.79 1.08
CA ASN A 362 -6.69 2.09 -0.02
C ASN A 362 -5.99 0.81 0.47
N VAL A 363 -6.73 0.00 1.22
CA VAL A 363 -6.21 -1.13 1.99
C VAL A 363 -5.58 -2.19 1.09
N ILE A 364 -6.12 -2.42 -0.12
CA ILE A 364 -5.61 -3.44 -1.02
C ILE A 364 -4.28 -2.98 -1.62
N THR A 365 -4.22 -1.73 -2.12
CA THR A 365 -2.96 -1.15 -2.60
C THR A 365 -1.89 -1.20 -1.52
N ASP A 366 -2.25 -0.81 -0.29
CA ASP A 366 -1.29 -0.74 0.80
C ASP A 366 -0.80 -2.10 1.27
N THR A 367 -1.72 -3.04 1.48
CA THR A 367 -1.36 -4.40 1.89
C THR A 367 -0.53 -5.09 0.81
N PHE A 368 -0.92 -4.97 -0.46
CA PHE A 368 -0.16 -5.56 -1.57
C PHE A 368 1.25 -4.95 -1.68
N SER A 369 1.34 -3.62 -1.62
CA SER A 369 2.62 -2.91 -1.73
C SER A 369 3.57 -3.25 -0.57
N THR A 370 3.07 -3.32 0.66
CA THR A 370 3.90 -3.63 1.83
C THR A 370 4.26 -5.11 1.90
N LYS A 371 3.29 -6.01 1.73
CA LYS A 371 3.47 -7.45 1.97
C LYS A 371 4.08 -8.23 0.81
N ILE A 372 3.72 -7.88 -0.43
CA ILE A 372 4.20 -8.58 -1.63
C ILE A 372 5.36 -7.82 -2.26
N LEU A 373 5.25 -6.49 -2.35
CA LEU A 373 6.23 -5.68 -3.06
C LEU A 373 7.31 -5.10 -2.17
N ASN A 374 7.23 -5.23 -0.84
CA ASN A 374 8.21 -4.70 0.11
C ASN A 374 8.42 -3.17 -0.02
N LEU A 375 7.34 -2.42 -0.19
CA LEU A 375 7.30 -0.95 -0.27
C LEU A 375 6.75 -0.35 1.02
N GLY A 376 7.23 0.83 1.40
CA GLY A 376 6.69 1.59 2.53
C GLY A 376 6.90 0.96 3.90
N ASN A 377 7.84 0.02 4.04
CA ASN A 377 8.19 -0.61 5.32
C ASN A 377 8.96 0.31 6.26
N ASP A 378 9.60 1.34 5.71
CA ASP A 378 10.30 2.40 6.41
C ASP A 378 9.36 3.53 6.86
N TYR A 379 8.06 3.41 6.59
CA TYR A 379 7.09 4.45 6.91
C TYR A 379 6.75 4.41 8.40
N ASP A 380 7.00 5.53 9.09
CA ASP A 380 6.48 5.70 10.45
C ASP A 380 4.95 5.85 10.41
N ARG A 381 4.25 4.78 10.80
CA ARG A 381 2.79 4.74 10.93
C ARG A 381 2.32 4.97 12.37
N SER A 382 3.22 5.25 13.31
CA SER A 382 2.89 5.38 14.75
C SER A 382 1.83 6.47 15.02
N MET A 383 1.85 7.52 14.19
CA MET A 383 0.92 8.64 14.27
C MET A 383 -0.29 8.51 13.33
N ALA A 384 -0.52 7.35 12.72
CA ALA A 384 -1.70 7.14 11.87
C ALA A 384 -2.99 7.10 12.70
N GLY A 385 -4.07 7.62 12.11
CA GLY A 385 -5.42 7.55 12.64
C GLY A 385 -5.98 8.90 13.08
N MET A 386 -6.97 8.86 13.98
CA MET A 386 -7.72 10.04 14.43
C MET A 386 -7.03 10.74 15.61
N HIS A 387 -6.88 12.06 15.55
CA HIS A 387 -6.18 12.85 16.55
C HIS A 387 -6.87 14.18 16.90
N CYS A 388 -6.62 14.63 18.13
CA CYS A 388 -6.73 16.03 18.53
C CYS A 388 -5.37 16.71 18.30
N LEU A 389 -5.37 17.84 17.59
CA LEU A 389 -4.20 18.70 17.42
C LEU A 389 -4.30 19.85 18.42
N MET A 390 -3.51 19.81 19.48
CA MET A 390 -3.66 20.70 20.64
C MET A 390 -2.51 21.68 20.77
N THR A 391 -2.74 22.88 21.26
CA THR A 391 -1.70 23.87 21.55
C THR A 391 -1.98 24.62 22.84
N GLN A 392 -0.97 25.27 23.41
CA GLN A 392 -1.10 26.04 24.64
C GLN A 392 -1.97 27.29 24.41
N GLY A 393 -3.04 27.43 25.18
CA GLY A 393 -3.88 28.62 25.25
C GLY A 393 -3.80 29.35 26.60
N ARG A 394 -4.53 30.46 26.73
CA ARG A 394 -4.55 31.35 27.92
C ARG A 394 -5.19 30.75 29.19
N GLY A 395 -5.47 29.45 29.20
CA GLY A 395 -6.17 28.75 30.28
C GLY A 395 -6.08 27.22 30.13
N GLY A 396 -4.96 26.73 29.62
CA GLY A 396 -4.74 25.31 29.32
C GLY A 396 -4.69 25.00 27.82
N LEU A 397 -4.73 23.70 27.50
CA LEU A 397 -4.70 23.23 26.11
C LEU A 397 -5.97 23.62 25.35
N LYS A 398 -5.80 23.95 24.08
CA LYS A 398 -6.88 24.23 23.13
C LYS A 398 -6.70 23.38 21.88
N ASP A 399 -7.80 22.97 21.28
CA ASP A 399 -7.78 22.16 20.07
C ASP A 399 -7.81 23.04 18.82
N LEU A 400 -7.11 22.59 17.77
CA LEU A 400 -7.25 23.12 16.43
C LEU A 400 -8.65 22.79 15.91
N ASP A 401 -9.38 23.83 15.54
CA ASP A 401 -10.68 23.75 14.91
C ASP A 401 -10.67 24.58 13.61
N TRP A 402 -11.73 24.50 12.83
CA TRP A 402 -11.92 25.29 11.63
C TRP A 402 -13.32 25.90 11.61
N LYS A 403 -13.45 27.11 11.06
CA LYS A 403 -14.71 27.86 11.01
C LYS A 403 -14.93 28.53 9.67
N ARG A 404 -16.20 28.68 9.29
CA ARG A 404 -16.63 29.35 8.04
C ARG A 404 -17.58 30.52 8.22
N ALA A 405 -18.06 30.78 9.44
CA ALA A 405 -19.10 31.79 9.68
C ALA A 405 -18.65 33.22 9.33
N GLU A 406 -17.40 33.56 9.63
CA GLU A 406 -16.90 34.93 9.46
C GLU A 406 -16.14 35.10 8.15
N LYS A 407 -16.83 35.63 7.14
CA LYS A 407 -16.29 35.83 5.78
C LYS A 407 -14.96 36.58 5.75
N SER A 408 -14.78 37.60 6.59
CA SER A 408 -13.55 38.41 6.62
C SER A 408 -12.30 37.60 6.96
N PHE A 409 -12.42 36.50 7.71
CA PHE A 409 -11.28 35.69 8.13
C PHE A 409 -10.98 34.53 7.19
N LYS A 410 -11.80 34.27 6.17
CA LYS A 410 -11.61 33.20 5.19
C LYS A 410 -10.43 33.50 4.27
N PRO A 411 -9.29 32.80 4.35
CA PRO A 411 -8.21 33.01 3.40
C PRO A 411 -8.60 32.42 2.04
N ALA A 412 -8.48 33.21 0.97
CA ALA A 412 -8.91 32.84 -0.39
C ALA A 412 -10.35 32.25 -0.47
N GLY A 413 -11.25 32.64 0.43
CA GLY A 413 -12.62 32.11 0.49
C GLY A 413 -12.78 30.75 1.20
N ASN A 414 -11.69 30.12 1.62
CA ASN A 414 -11.70 28.84 2.35
C ASN A 414 -12.06 29.01 3.84
N PRO A 415 -12.60 27.98 4.52
CA PRO A 415 -12.75 28.00 5.97
C PRO A 415 -11.39 28.16 6.67
N TYR A 416 -11.32 29.06 7.64
CA TYR A 416 -10.08 29.34 8.37
C TYR A 416 -9.93 28.44 9.59
N THR A 417 -8.70 28.15 9.98
CA THR A 417 -8.40 27.44 11.23
C THR A 417 -8.41 28.38 12.44
N THR A 418 -8.79 27.88 13.61
CA THR A 418 -8.85 28.63 14.87
C THR A 418 -8.66 27.69 16.07
N LEU A 419 -8.82 28.20 17.29
CA LEU A 419 -8.73 27.42 18.52
C LEU A 419 -10.06 27.38 19.26
N VAL A 420 -10.40 26.22 19.79
CA VAL A 420 -11.54 26.00 20.69
C VAL A 420 -11.09 25.38 22.02
N PRO A 421 -11.88 25.49 23.10
CA PRO A 421 -11.61 24.75 24.32
C PRO A 421 -11.46 23.25 24.05
N HIS A 422 -10.55 22.62 24.78
CA HIS A 422 -10.25 21.19 24.60
C HIS A 422 -11.51 20.32 24.79
N ASN A 423 -11.77 19.41 23.85
CA ASN A 423 -12.85 18.43 23.93
C ASN A 423 -12.49 17.18 23.11
N ASN A 424 -12.79 15.99 23.62
CA ASN A 424 -12.62 14.73 22.88
C ASN A 424 -13.38 14.71 21.54
N LEU A 425 -14.51 15.41 21.45
CA LEU A 425 -15.28 15.58 20.21
C LEU A 425 -14.52 16.33 19.11
N ASN A 426 -13.43 17.03 19.45
CA ASN A 426 -12.58 17.74 18.50
C ASN A 426 -11.45 16.87 17.93
N CYS A 427 -11.37 15.58 18.31
CA CYS A 427 -10.36 14.65 17.78
C CYS A 427 -10.75 14.10 16.39
N TYR A 428 -11.04 14.98 15.44
CA TYR A 428 -11.50 14.62 14.10
C TYR A 428 -10.45 14.84 13.00
N TRP A 429 -9.20 15.15 13.36
CA TRP A 429 -8.12 15.27 12.40
C TRP A 429 -7.50 13.90 12.16
N LYS A 430 -7.70 13.35 10.96
CA LYS A 430 -7.03 12.12 10.55
C LYS A 430 -5.64 12.44 10.05
N LEU A 431 -4.63 11.85 10.67
CA LEU A 431 -3.25 11.88 10.17
C LEU A 431 -3.04 10.65 9.28
N VAL A 432 -2.67 10.91 8.03
CA VAL A 432 -2.40 9.88 7.01
C VAL A 432 -0.91 9.93 6.69
N PRO A 433 -0.14 8.88 7.05
CA PRO A 433 1.32 8.88 6.91
C PRO A 433 1.76 8.68 5.46
N HIS A 434 2.89 9.33 5.13
CA HIS A 434 3.63 9.26 3.86
C HIS A 434 5.13 9.18 4.17
N ALA A 435 5.99 9.04 3.15
CA ALA A 435 7.44 8.98 3.32
C ALA A 435 8.01 10.15 4.16
N GLY A 436 9.09 9.90 4.90
CA GLY A 436 9.89 10.94 5.54
C GLY A 436 9.16 11.74 6.64
N ASN A 437 8.41 11.07 7.52
CA ASN A 437 7.62 11.69 8.60
C ASN A 437 6.64 12.77 8.10
N THR A 438 6.16 12.61 6.87
CA THR A 438 5.16 13.50 6.29
C THR A 438 3.77 12.92 6.39
N TYR A 439 2.79 13.81 6.49
CA TYR A 439 1.42 13.48 6.75
C TYR A 439 0.49 14.34 5.92
N SER A 440 -0.57 13.75 5.41
CA SER A 440 -1.77 14.50 5.05
C SER A 440 -2.65 14.60 6.29
N ILE A 441 -3.13 15.81 6.59
CA ILE A 441 -3.97 16.07 7.75
C ILE A 441 -5.39 16.32 7.25
N ILE A 442 -6.29 15.35 7.46
CA ILE A 442 -7.62 15.32 6.86
C ILE A 442 -8.70 15.61 7.90
N ASN A 443 -9.60 16.54 7.61
CA ASN A 443 -10.78 16.81 8.42
C ASN A 443 -11.83 15.70 8.25
N LYS A 444 -12.14 15.00 9.34
CA LYS A 444 -13.24 14.01 9.40
C LYS A 444 -14.42 14.48 10.25
N PHE A 445 -14.50 15.77 10.58
CA PHE A 445 -15.60 16.31 11.38
C PHE A 445 -16.95 16.05 10.70
N ARG A 446 -17.84 15.34 11.40
CA ARG A 446 -19.23 15.03 10.98
C ARG A 446 -19.34 14.53 9.53
N CYS A 447 -18.42 13.65 9.13
CA CYS A 447 -18.49 12.96 7.84
C CYS A 447 -19.83 12.22 7.70
N GLY A 448 -20.60 12.54 6.64
CA GLY A 448 -21.97 12.08 6.40
C GLY A 448 -22.95 13.23 6.12
N ASN A 449 -22.82 14.35 6.85
CA ASN A 449 -23.79 15.47 6.83
C ASN A 449 -23.15 16.86 6.64
N TYR A 450 -21.88 16.95 6.22
CA TYR A 450 -21.15 18.23 6.20
C TYR A 450 -20.22 18.41 4.98
N ASP A 451 -20.28 19.60 4.37
CA ASP A 451 -19.65 19.94 3.08
C ASP A 451 -18.11 19.86 3.03
N TYR A 452 -17.45 19.83 4.19
CA TYR A 452 -15.98 19.82 4.30
C TYR A 452 -15.42 18.52 4.90
N CYS A 453 -16.25 17.49 5.04
CA CYS A 453 -15.72 16.15 5.28
C CYS A 453 -14.71 15.78 4.16
N GLY A 454 -13.56 15.25 4.57
CA GLY A 454 -12.46 14.89 3.67
C GLY A 454 -11.65 16.06 3.13
N ALA A 455 -11.92 17.31 3.56
CA ALA A 455 -11.06 18.44 3.26
C ALA A 455 -9.72 18.28 4.00
N MET A 456 -8.63 18.72 3.39
CA MET A 456 -7.29 18.65 3.96
C MET A 456 -6.91 19.99 4.59
N LEU A 457 -6.11 19.94 5.65
CA LEU A 457 -5.41 21.10 6.17
C LEU A 457 -4.45 21.62 5.10
N SER A 458 -4.60 22.88 4.76
CA SER A 458 -3.86 23.55 3.69
C SER A 458 -3.57 24.99 4.10
N TRP A 459 -3.15 25.83 3.16
CA TRP A 459 -2.93 27.24 3.41
C TRP A 459 -3.09 28.07 2.13
N SER A 460 -3.46 29.33 2.30
CA SER A 460 -3.57 30.30 1.22
C SER A 460 -2.90 31.62 1.59
N VAL A 461 -2.36 32.32 0.59
CA VAL A 461 -1.77 33.66 0.79
C VAL A 461 -2.87 34.73 0.72
N VAL A 462 -2.94 35.57 1.75
CA VAL A 462 -3.76 36.78 1.77
C VAL A 462 -2.93 37.93 2.35
N ASP A 463 -2.91 39.06 1.65
CA ASP A 463 -2.17 40.26 2.06
C ASP A 463 -0.68 39.97 2.36
N GLY A 464 -0.04 39.15 1.51
CA GLY A 464 1.37 38.75 1.66
C GLY A 464 1.65 37.78 2.81
N GLN A 465 0.62 37.25 3.47
CA GLN A 465 0.76 36.31 4.59
C GLN A 465 0.08 34.97 4.29
N ALA A 466 0.75 33.86 4.58
CA ALA A 466 0.19 32.51 4.43
C ALA A 466 -0.62 32.09 5.66
N TYR A 467 -1.94 31.98 5.49
CA TYR A 467 -2.88 31.57 6.52
C TYR A 467 -3.32 30.12 6.31
N VAL A 468 -3.39 29.35 7.39
CA VAL A 468 -3.76 27.94 7.35
C VAL A 468 -5.29 27.80 7.32
N ASP A 469 -5.77 27.00 6.38
CA ASP A 469 -7.18 26.78 6.10
C ASP A 469 -7.46 25.29 5.88
N ILE A 470 -8.69 24.98 5.47
CA ILE A 470 -9.01 23.66 4.94
C ILE A 470 -9.58 23.77 3.53
N THR A 471 -9.18 22.87 2.66
CA THR A 471 -9.65 22.83 1.26
C THR A 471 -9.67 21.40 0.72
N ARG A 472 -10.46 21.19 -0.33
CA ARG A 472 -10.47 19.95 -1.11
C ARG A 472 -9.54 20.02 -2.32
N GLY A 473 -9.13 21.23 -2.72
CA GLY A 473 -8.55 21.52 -4.02
C GLY A 473 -7.07 21.88 -4.02
N ASP A 474 -6.42 21.95 -2.85
CA ASP A 474 -4.99 22.20 -2.75
C ASP A 474 -4.39 21.40 -1.59
N PRO A 475 -3.99 20.15 -1.84
CA PRO A 475 -3.47 19.28 -0.80
C PRO A 475 -2.07 19.71 -0.34
N VAL A 476 -1.78 19.49 0.94
CA VAL A 476 -0.49 19.84 1.56
C VAL A 476 0.06 18.67 2.35
N LEU A 477 1.34 18.36 2.11
CA LEU A 477 2.11 17.48 2.99
C LEU A 477 2.67 18.28 4.16
N TRP A 478 2.50 17.72 5.35
CA TRP A 478 2.96 18.29 6.61
C TRP A 478 3.98 17.37 7.24
N GLU A 479 5.19 17.85 7.51
CA GLU A 479 6.14 17.12 8.35
C GLU A 479 5.78 17.35 9.81
N ILE A 480 5.68 16.25 10.56
CA ILE A 480 5.39 16.28 12.00
C ILE A 480 6.57 15.64 12.73
N GLY A 481 7.18 16.40 13.64
CA GLY A 481 8.34 15.92 14.40
C GLY A 481 8.50 16.60 15.74
N GLY A 482 9.39 16.06 16.57
CA GLY A 482 9.57 16.43 17.98
C GLY A 482 8.93 15.44 18.95
N ASN A 483 9.27 15.60 20.23
CA ASN A 483 8.88 14.69 21.32
C ASN A 483 7.44 14.98 21.79
N GLU A 484 7.25 15.30 23.08
CA GLU A 484 5.93 15.65 23.62
C GLU A 484 5.27 16.82 22.90
N TRP A 485 6.06 17.86 22.64
CA TRP A 485 5.67 18.99 21.83
C TRP A 485 6.27 18.83 20.43
N LYS A 486 5.40 18.89 19.44
CA LYS A 486 5.69 18.67 18.03
C LYS A 486 5.62 19.98 17.24
N TYR A 487 6.40 20.06 16.19
CA TYR A 487 6.17 21.02 15.12
C TYR A 487 5.24 20.38 14.07
N ILE A 488 4.46 21.21 13.38
CA ILE A 488 3.72 20.84 12.18
C ILE A 488 4.24 21.79 11.10
N ARG A 489 4.99 21.26 10.14
CA ARG A 489 5.79 22.03 9.19
C ARG A 489 5.30 21.82 7.78
N ASN A 490 5.02 22.90 7.07
CA ASN A 490 4.62 22.86 5.67
C ASN A 490 5.77 22.32 4.80
N LYS A 491 5.47 21.33 3.96
CA LYS A 491 6.39 20.81 2.96
C LYS A 491 5.97 21.10 1.52
N GLN A 492 4.79 21.68 1.31
CA GLN A 492 4.36 22.08 -0.03
C GLN A 492 5.33 23.14 -0.58
N GLY A 493 5.82 22.89 -1.80
CA GLY A 493 6.80 23.74 -2.48
C GLY A 493 8.23 23.61 -1.95
N CYS A 494 8.53 22.55 -1.18
CA CYS A 494 9.92 22.18 -0.87
C CYS A 494 10.58 21.34 -1.98
N GLY A 495 9.84 21.00 -3.03
CA GLY A 495 10.37 20.34 -4.23
C GLY A 495 10.93 21.34 -5.24
N ALA A 496 11.01 20.89 -6.50
CA ALA A 496 11.55 21.66 -7.62
C ALA A 496 10.79 22.96 -7.88
N ARG A 497 9.49 23.04 -7.54
CA ARG A 497 8.70 24.28 -7.74
C ARG A 497 9.18 25.45 -6.88
N GLY A 498 9.70 25.17 -5.68
CA GLY A 498 10.11 26.19 -4.71
C GLY A 498 8.94 27.03 -4.17
N SER A 499 8.90 27.23 -2.86
CA SER A 499 7.97 28.14 -2.20
C SER A 499 8.66 28.85 -1.05
N GLY A 500 8.47 30.17 -0.95
CA GLY A 500 8.95 30.95 0.19
C GLY A 500 8.36 30.52 1.54
N TRP A 501 7.31 29.70 1.52
CA TRP A 501 6.65 29.14 2.71
C TRP A 501 7.07 27.69 3.00
N CYS A 502 7.98 27.11 2.21
CA CYS A 502 8.57 25.80 2.50
C CYS A 502 9.23 25.81 3.88
N ASN A 503 9.07 24.73 4.65
CA ASN A 503 9.60 24.57 6.01
C ASN A 503 9.07 25.55 7.07
N TYR A 504 8.00 26.31 6.76
CA TYR A 504 7.36 27.16 7.77
C TYR A 504 6.46 26.32 8.66
N HIS A 505 6.38 26.70 9.93
CA HIS A 505 5.60 26.00 10.94
C HIS A 505 4.20 26.59 11.01
N LEU A 506 3.20 25.72 11.11
CA LEU A 506 1.86 26.11 11.51
C LEU A 506 1.89 26.62 12.96
N ARG A 507 1.45 27.87 13.16
CA ARG A 507 1.27 28.50 14.47
C ARG A 507 -0.06 29.26 14.53
N MET A 508 -0.59 29.40 15.73
CA MET A 508 -1.79 30.22 15.96
C MET A 508 -1.39 31.67 16.25
N LYS A 509 -1.90 32.61 15.45
CA LYS A 509 -1.58 34.05 15.53
C LYS A 509 -2.83 34.91 15.46
N ILE A 510 -2.79 36.09 16.09
CA ILE A 510 -3.88 37.06 16.01
C ILE A 510 -3.83 37.73 14.63
N ARG A 511 -4.85 37.51 13.82
CA ARG A 511 -5.12 38.28 12.60
C ARG A 511 -6.01 39.47 12.94
N ARG A 512 -5.64 40.65 12.47
CA ARG A 512 -6.40 41.90 12.65
C ARG A 512 -6.90 42.34 11.28
N ILE A 513 -8.19 42.64 11.18
CA ILE A 513 -8.82 43.11 9.94
C ILE A 513 -9.54 44.41 10.24
N TYR A 514 -9.25 45.43 9.44
CA TYR A 514 -9.93 46.72 9.50
C TYR A 514 -11.10 46.69 8.53
N ARG A 515 -12.32 46.83 9.06
CA ARG A 515 -13.51 47.01 8.24
C ARG A 515 -13.89 48.48 8.24
N ARG A 516 -13.67 49.15 7.11
CA ARG A 516 -14.23 50.48 6.86
C ARG A 516 -15.71 50.32 6.57
N PHE A 517 -16.55 51.08 7.29
CA PHE A 517 -17.95 51.24 6.92
C PHE A 517 -18.14 52.67 6.42
N TRP A 518 -18.67 52.77 5.21
CA TRP A 518 -19.07 54.04 4.61
C TRP A 518 -20.57 54.20 4.82
N GLY A 519 -20.95 55.06 5.77
CA GLY A 519 -22.31 55.55 5.92
C GLY A 519 -22.36 57.02 5.49
N PHE A 520 -23.53 57.48 5.01
CA PHE A 520 -23.76 58.83 4.49
C PHE A 520 -23.42 59.99 5.45
N ARG A 521 -23.12 59.74 6.73
CA ARG A 521 -22.76 60.78 7.72
C ARG A 521 -21.57 60.49 8.63
N TYR A 522 -20.98 59.29 8.62
CA TYR A 522 -19.81 58.95 9.44
C TYR A 522 -18.92 57.92 8.74
N SER A 523 -17.63 58.23 8.61
CA SER A 523 -16.61 57.23 8.28
C SER A 523 -16.05 56.65 9.58
N GLY A 524 -16.15 55.34 9.74
CA GLY A 524 -15.64 54.63 10.92
C GLY A 524 -14.87 53.38 10.50
N SER A 525 -13.80 53.07 11.23
CA SER A 525 -13.10 51.79 11.09
C SER A 525 -13.35 50.94 12.32
N SER A 526 -13.85 49.73 12.12
CA SER A 526 -13.94 48.73 13.19
C SER A 526 -12.83 47.70 13.00
N MET A 527 -12.04 47.46 14.05
CA MET A 527 -11.01 46.43 14.03
C MET A 527 -11.58 45.13 14.58
N ARG A 528 -11.60 44.08 13.76
CA ARG A 528 -11.90 42.72 14.23
C ARG A 528 -10.60 41.96 14.42
N LYS A 529 -10.50 41.22 15.53
CA LYS A 529 -9.32 40.39 15.87
C LYS A 529 -9.75 38.95 16.02
N LYS A 530 -8.96 38.02 15.48
CA LYS A 530 -9.20 36.58 15.68
C LYS A 530 -7.89 35.79 15.69
N ILE A 531 -7.83 34.74 16.51
CA ILE A 531 -6.73 33.78 16.45
C ILE A 531 -6.98 32.83 15.28
N VAL A 532 -6.04 32.81 14.34
CA VAL A 532 -6.08 31.96 13.15
C VAL A 532 -4.76 31.21 12.97
N GLY A 533 -4.80 30.09 12.26
CA GLY A 533 -3.57 29.40 11.86
C GLY A 533 -2.81 30.19 10.81
N GLN A 534 -1.49 30.22 10.94
CA GLN A 534 -0.60 30.96 10.07
C GLN A 534 0.75 30.24 9.95
N LEU A 535 1.33 30.22 8.75
CA LEU A 535 2.69 29.73 8.54
C LEU A 535 3.70 30.78 9.00
N ARG A 536 4.67 30.35 9.82
CA ARG A 536 5.75 31.21 10.33
C ARG A 536 7.11 30.50 10.29
N PRO A 537 8.23 31.23 10.10
CA PRO A 537 9.55 30.65 10.20
C PRO A 537 9.77 29.96 11.55
N SER A 538 10.61 28.92 11.57
CA SER A 538 11.02 28.26 12.82
C SER A 538 11.60 29.29 13.81
N ASN A 539 11.32 29.10 15.09
CA ASN A 539 11.93 29.86 16.19
C ASN A 539 12.49 28.92 17.28
N GLY A 540 12.80 27.68 16.89
CA GLY A 540 13.33 26.64 17.78
C GLY A 540 12.31 26.00 18.73
N ARG A 541 11.06 26.49 18.78
CA ARG A 541 10.02 25.95 19.68
C ARG A 541 9.01 25.09 18.92
N ASN A 542 8.55 24.03 19.60
CA ASN A 542 7.46 23.17 19.16
C ASN A 542 6.16 23.58 19.86
N TYR A 543 5.03 23.52 19.16
CA TYR A 543 3.78 24.18 19.59
C TYR A 543 2.59 23.24 19.72
N TRP A 544 2.71 21.99 19.25
CA TRP A 544 1.57 21.09 19.11
C TRP A 544 1.73 19.86 19.99
N LYS A 545 0.75 19.56 20.84
CA LYS A 545 0.55 18.22 21.41
C LYS A 545 -0.43 17.47 20.51
N ILE A 546 -0.06 16.27 20.09
CA ILE A 546 -0.91 15.43 19.23
C ILE A 546 -1.37 14.25 20.06
N ARG A 547 -2.68 14.17 20.30
CA ARG A 547 -3.29 13.11 21.11
C ARG A 547 -4.18 12.24 20.25
N LYS A 548 -3.94 10.94 20.25
CA LYS A 548 -4.79 9.97 19.55
C LYS A 548 -6.19 9.96 20.16
N ALA A 549 -7.22 9.92 19.31
CA ALA A 549 -8.58 9.70 19.76
C ALA A 549 -8.66 8.34 20.46
N ARG A 550 -9.36 8.27 21.59
CA ARG A 550 -9.72 6.99 22.18
C ARG A 550 -10.88 6.44 21.35
N GLY A 551 -10.69 5.24 20.80
CA GLY A 551 -11.70 4.52 20.04
C GLY A 551 -12.91 4.17 20.88
#